data_AF-A0AAV2SRQ9-F1
#
_entry.id   AF-A0AAV2SRQ9-F1
#
_cell.length_a   1.000
_cell.length_b   1.000
_cell.length_c   1.000
_cell.angle_alpha   90.00
_cell.angle_beta   90.00
_cell.angle_gamma   90.00
#
_symmetry.space_group_name_H-M   'P 1'
#
loop_
_entity.id
_entity.type
_entity.pdbx_description
1 polymer ?
#
loop_
_entity_poly.entity_id
_entity_poly.type
_entity_poly.pdbx_seq_one_letter_code
_entity_poly.pdbx_strand_id
1 'polypeptide(L)'
;ITKSGDLVTSLNDSNLSHSKRPYERILIARKIRKESITSLDVSSEDCVESVGSNIEPPEGKVFCSVPSGMHSHKPYLGDLLVPYVKDGSASVDTEVNCLELFARSLNSGWTSYGKEVLKLQHTCLFNKSSC
;
A
#
# COMPACT_ATOMS: atom_id res chain seq x y z
N ILE A 1 -9.47 -27.35 7.88
CA ILE A 1 -9.66 -26.11 8.66
C ILE A 1 -9.25 -26.43 10.09
N THR A 2 -8.19 -25.80 10.61
CA THR A 2 -7.82 -25.94 12.03
C THR A 2 -8.92 -25.31 12.86
N LYS A 3 -9.35 -25.99 13.94
CA LYS A 3 -10.43 -25.51 14.83
C LYS A 3 -9.92 -24.55 15.92
N SER A 4 -8.62 -24.27 15.88
CA SER A 4 -7.82 -23.51 16.83
C SER A 4 -6.80 -22.70 16.04
N GLY A 5 -6.32 -21.59 16.62
CA GLY A 5 -5.33 -20.67 16.04
C GLY A 5 -3.93 -21.25 15.87
N ASP A 6 -3.84 -22.54 15.57
CA ASP A 6 -2.59 -23.25 15.33
C ASP A 6 -1.94 -22.74 14.06
N LEU A 7 -0.62 -22.49 14.14
CA LEU A 7 0.19 -22.07 13.00
C LEU A 7 0.20 -23.16 11.93
N VAL A 8 -0.34 -22.84 10.74
CA VAL A 8 -0.38 -23.76 9.59
C VAL A 8 1.00 -23.96 8.97
N THR A 9 1.85 -22.94 9.02
CA THR A 9 3.26 -23.01 8.59
C THR A 9 4.05 -21.85 9.19
N SER A 10 5.36 -22.03 9.40
CA SER A 10 6.25 -20.98 9.88
C SER A 10 6.45 -19.90 8.81
N LEU A 11 6.30 -18.62 9.18
CA LEU A 11 6.47 -17.49 8.26
C LEU A 11 7.87 -17.44 7.59
N ASN A 12 8.88 -17.96 8.28
CA ASN A 12 10.28 -17.94 7.87
C ASN A 12 10.80 -19.31 7.41
N ASP A 13 9.92 -20.26 7.09
CA ASP A 13 10.36 -21.56 6.57
C ASP A 13 11.04 -21.38 5.21
N SER A 14 12.37 -21.47 5.20
CA SER A 14 13.21 -21.32 4.01
C SER A 14 13.04 -22.48 3.02
N ASN A 15 12.50 -23.62 3.47
CA ASN A 15 12.26 -24.79 2.63
C ASN A 15 10.92 -24.70 1.86
N LEU A 16 10.06 -23.73 2.18
CA LEU A 16 8.81 -23.52 1.49
C LEU A 16 9.03 -22.81 0.15
N SER A 17 8.62 -23.47 -0.94
CA SER A 17 8.55 -22.85 -2.26
C SER A 17 7.81 -21.51 -2.21
N HIS A 18 8.23 -20.55 -3.02
CA HIS A 18 7.61 -19.22 -3.12
C HIS A 18 6.10 -19.26 -3.37
N SER A 19 5.59 -20.29 -4.03
CA SER A 19 4.14 -20.47 -4.30
C SER A 19 3.33 -21.02 -3.11
N LYS A 20 3.98 -21.40 -2.01
CA LYS A 20 3.34 -22.03 -0.85
C LYS A 20 3.35 -21.15 0.40
N ARG A 21 3.80 -19.89 0.29
CA ARG A 21 3.90 -18.99 1.44
C ARG A 21 2.50 -18.57 1.91
N PRO A 22 2.28 -18.41 3.23
CA PRO A 22 0.99 -17.96 3.78
C PRO A 22 0.78 -16.45 3.60
N TYR A 23 1.61 -15.79 2.79
CA TYR A 23 1.56 -14.37 2.50
C TYR A 23 1.94 -14.11 1.05
N GLU A 24 1.50 -12.96 0.55
CA GLU A 24 1.89 -12.40 -0.74
C GLU A 24 2.79 -11.19 -0.51
N ARG A 25 3.73 -10.96 -1.43
CA ARG A 25 4.59 -9.78 -1.42
C ARG A 25 3.96 -8.69 -2.28
N ILE A 26 3.84 -7.50 -1.72
CA ILE A 26 3.41 -6.30 -2.45
C ILE A 26 4.63 -5.42 -2.63
N LEU A 27 4.89 -4.98 -3.85
CA LEU A 27 5.92 -4.00 -4.16
C LEU A 27 5.29 -2.61 -4.22
N ILE A 28 5.88 -1.67 -3.48
CA ILE A 28 5.47 -0.28 -3.48
C ILE A 28 6.64 0.53 -4.01
N ALA A 29 6.38 1.35 -5.03
CA ALA A 29 7.38 2.18 -5.66
C ALA A 29 6.86 3.61 -5.78
N ARG A 30 7.76 4.57 -5.62
CA ARG A 30 7.49 6.00 -5.81
C ARG A 30 8.52 6.56 -6.78
N LYS A 31 8.06 7.37 -7.74
CA LYS A 31 8.95 8.08 -8.64
C LYS A 31 9.61 9.24 -7.88
N ILE A 32 10.93 9.22 -7.76
CA ILE A 32 11.71 10.33 -7.20
C ILE A 32 11.93 11.37 -8.31
N ARG A 33 11.61 12.64 -8.05
CA ARG A 33 11.92 13.74 -8.97
C ARG A 33 13.42 14.09 -8.82
N LYS A 34 14.13 14.28 -9.93
CA LYS A 34 15.58 14.57 -9.94
C LYS A 34 15.95 15.88 -9.23
N GLU A 35 15.02 16.82 -9.15
CA GLU A 35 15.20 18.14 -8.52
C GLU A 35 15.43 18.07 -7.01
N SER A 36 15.00 16.98 -6.36
CA SER A 36 15.12 16.79 -4.90
C SER A 36 16.46 16.20 -4.45
N ILE A 37 17.34 15.83 -5.39
CA ILE A 37 18.65 15.18 -5.09
C ILE A 37 19.78 16.21 -4.99
N THR A 38 19.60 17.42 -5.52
CA THR A 38 20.63 18.47 -5.54
C THR A 38 20.82 19.23 -4.22
N SER A 39 20.09 18.89 -3.14
CA SER A 39 20.15 19.59 -1.85
C SER A 39 20.64 18.74 -0.68
N LEU A 40 21.33 17.62 -0.94
CA LEU A 40 21.89 16.74 0.11
C LEU A 40 23.38 16.95 0.42
N ASP A 41 23.99 18.04 -0.08
CA ASP A 41 25.33 18.47 0.34
C ASP A 41 25.26 19.95 0.71
N VAL A 42 25.33 20.27 2.01
CA VAL A 42 26.20 21.28 2.65
C VAL A 42 25.79 21.41 4.13
N SER A 43 26.77 21.17 4.98
CA SER A 43 26.81 21.34 6.43
C SER A 43 26.37 22.74 6.88
N SER A 44 25.32 22.84 7.71
CA SER A 44 25.14 23.94 8.66
C SER A 44 24.03 23.60 9.67
N GLU A 45 24.38 23.68 10.95
CA GLU A 45 23.41 23.70 12.05
C GLU A 45 22.74 25.08 12.10
N ASP A 46 21.46 25.11 12.50
CA ASP A 46 20.53 26.25 12.53
C ASP A 46 19.88 26.67 11.20
N CYS A 47 18.58 26.32 11.04
CA CYS A 47 17.47 27.25 10.71
C CYS A 47 16.18 26.52 10.24
N VAL A 48 15.12 26.72 11.02
CA VAL A 48 13.67 26.84 10.67
C VAL A 48 12.98 25.71 9.88
N GLU A 49 12.07 25.03 10.59
CA GLU A 49 11.09 24.06 10.11
C GLU A 49 10.20 24.60 8.97
N SER A 50 10.39 24.09 7.76
CA SER A 50 9.30 23.85 6.78
C SER A 50 9.77 22.94 5.65
N VAL A 51 10.64 21.98 5.96
CA VAL A 51 11.11 21.00 4.99
C VAL A 51 10.11 19.87 4.96
N GLY A 52 9.42 19.75 3.83
CA GLY A 52 8.55 18.63 3.52
C GLY A 52 9.32 17.31 3.51
N SER A 53 9.51 16.73 4.69
CA SER A 53 10.35 15.56 4.92
C SER A 53 9.90 14.41 4.04
N ASN A 54 10.83 13.82 3.30
CA ASN A 54 10.70 12.47 2.79
C ASN A 54 10.58 11.53 3.99
N ILE A 55 9.35 11.30 4.48
CA ILE A 55 9.12 10.36 5.57
C ILE A 55 9.33 8.97 4.99
N GLU A 56 10.42 8.31 5.37
CA GLU A 56 10.61 6.90 5.05
C GLU A 56 9.60 6.06 5.86
N PRO A 57 9.02 5.01 5.25
CA PRO A 57 8.22 4.06 6.00
C PRO A 57 9.07 3.44 7.13
N PRO A 58 8.59 3.45 8.38
CA PRO A 58 9.33 2.85 9.48
C PRO A 58 9.46 1.34 9.28
N GLU A 59 10.65 0.82 9.57
CA GLU A 59 10.91 -0.61 9.49
C GLU A 59 10.03 -1.38 10.50
N GLY A 60 9.53 -2.54 10.08
CA GLY A 60 8.74 -3.42 10.95
C GLY A 60 7.32 -2.91 11.25
N LYS A 61 6.81 -1.89 10.55
CA LYS A 61 5.41 -1.47 10.70
C LYS A 61 4.46 -2.54 10.17
N VAL A 62 3.49 -2.92 11.01
CA VAL A 62 2.48 -3.93 10.69
C VAL A 62 1.10 -3.29 10.62
N PHE A 63 0.34 -3.63 9.58
CA PHE A 63 -1.07 -3.32 9.47
C PHE A 63 -1.88 -4.61 9.56
N CYS A 64 -2.96 -4.58 10.33
CA CYS A 64 -3.88 -5.70 10.48
C CYS A 64 -5.25 -5.28 9.96
N SER A 65 -5.90 -6.14 9.18
CA SER A 65 -7.27 -5.95 8.74
C SER A 65 -8.07 -7.23 8.94
N VAL A 66 -9.39 -7.11 9.01
CA VAL A 66 -10.27 -8.27 8.92
C VAL A 66 -10.14 -8.84 7.50
N PRO A 67 -9.85 -10.14 7.33
CA PRO A 67 -9.77 -10.75 6.01
C PRO A 67 -11.10 -10.63 5.27
N SER A 68 -11.03 -10.30 3.99
CA SER A 68 -12.20 -10.36 3.12
C SER A 68 -12.62 -11.81 2.90
N GLY A 69 -13.92 -12.09 2.94
CA GLY A 69 -14.47 -13.38 2.48
C GLY A 69 -14.29 -13.62 0.98
N MET A 70 -13.92 -12.58 0.22
CA MET A 70 -13.66 -12.66 -1.21
C MET A 70 -12.23 -13.08 -1.50
N HIS A 71 -12.08 -14.08 -2.36
CA HIS A 71 -10.78 -14.63 -2.71
C HIS A 71 -9.81 -13.54 -3.18
N SER A 72 -8.68 -13.44 -2.48
CA SER A 72 -7.56 -12.56 -2.80
C SER A 72 -7.89 -11.05 -2.79
N HIS A 73 -8.99 -10.63 -2.17
CA HIS A 73 -9.32 -9.22 -1.95
C HIS A 73 -8.46 -8.64 -0.81
N LYS A 74 -7.45 -7.87 -1.19
CA LYS A 74 -6.52 -7.22 -0.26
C LYS A 74 -7.15 -5.93 0.30
N PRO A 75 -6.83 -5.55 1.55
CA PRO A 75 -7.29 -4.27 2.09
C PRO A 75 -6.70 -3.10 1.30
N TYR A 76 -7.48 -2.01 1.19
CA TYR A 76 -6.99 -0.77 0.61
C TYR A 76 -5.90 -0.17 1.48
N LEU A 77 -4.74 0.14 0.89
CA LEU A 77 -3.59 0.71 1.60
C LEU A 77 -3.39 2.21 1.31
N GLY A 78 -4.14 2.81 0.37
CA GLY A 78 -3.81 4.14 -0.16
C GLY A 78 -3.70 5.21 0.92
N ASP A 79 -4.68 5.31 1.83
CA ASP A 79 -4.66 6.28 2.93
C ASP A 79 -3.47 6.07 3.88
N LEU A 80 -3.05 4.82 4.07
CA LEU A 80 -1.91 4.47 4.92
C LEU A 80 -0.58 4.85 4.26
N LEU A 81 -0.55 4.98 2.93
CA LEU A 81 0.63 5.35 2.17
C LEU A 81 0.80 6.85 1.99
N VAL A 82 -0.27 7.65 2.17
CA VAL A 82 -0.24 9.12 2.01
C VAL A 82 0.94 9.79 2.72
N PRO A 83 1.26 9.48 4.00
CA PRO A 83 2.37 10.13 4.71
C PRO A 83 3.75 9.87 4.08
N TYR A 84 3.90 8.80 3.31
CA TYR A 84 5.16 8.38 2.70
C TYR A 84 5.27 8.79 1.22
N VAL A 85 4.16 9.23 0.62
CA VAL A 85 4.09 9.57 -0.81
C VAL A 85 4.18 11.07 -1.04
N LYS A 86 3.53 11.88 -0.19
CA LYS A 86 3.62 13.34 -0.26
C LYS A 86 4.98 13.78 0.31
N ASP A 87 5.83 14.39 -0.50
CA ASP A 87 6.80 15.32 0.04
C ASP A 87 6.02 16.50 0.61
N GLY A 88 6.46 17.13 1.69
CA GLY A 88 5.72 18.29 2.23
C GLY A 88 5.78 19.55 1.36
N SER A 89 6.15 19.41 0.08
CA SER A 89 5.91 20.38 -1.00
C SER A 89 4.53 20.19 -1.67
N ALA A 90 3.92 19.02 -1.51
CA ALA A 90 2.57 18.73 -1.98
C ALA A 90 1.56 19.55 -1.17
N SER A 91 1.10 20.66 -1.75
CA SER A 91 -0.04 21.41 -1.22
C SER A 91 -1.24 20.49 -1.02
N VAL A 92 -2.20 20.93 -0.20
CA VAL A 92 -3.49 20.22 0.01
C VAL A 92 -4.16 19.84 -1.32
N ASP A 93 -3.89 20.60 -2.38
CA ASP A 93 -4.45 20.44 -3.74
C ASP A 93 -3.53 19.69 -4.72
N THR A 94 -2.34 19.24 -4.31
CA THR A 94 -1.45 18.47 -5.18
C THR A 94 -1.97 17.03 -5.32
N GLU A 95 -2.57 16.74 -6.47
CA GLU A 95 -3.07 15.41 -6.83
C GLU A 95 -1.89 14.45 -7.03
N VAL A 96 -1.80 13.43 -6.18
CA VAL A 96 -0.82 12.35 -6.31
C VAL A 96 -1.37 11.36 -7.33
N ASN A 97 -0.65 11.17 -8.44
CA ASN A 97 -1.01 10.15 -9.42
C ASN A 97 -0.65 8.76 -8.89
N CYS A 98 -1.66 8.00 -8.47
CA CYS A 98 -1.50 6.65 -7.96
C CYS A 98 -1.84 5.60 -9.02
N LEU A 99 -1.09 4.49 -9.05
CA LEU A 99 -1.29 3.37 -9.96
C LEU A 99 -1.38 2.05 -9.18
N GLU A 100 -2.47 1.31 -9.39
CA GLU A 100 -2.65 -0.05 -8.87
C GLU A 100 -2.56 -1.05 -10.02
N LEU A 101 -1.55 -1.92 -9.99
CA LEU A 101 -1.39 -3.01 -10.96
C LEU A 101 -2.08 -4.28 -10.46
N PHE A 102 -2.63 -5.05 -11.40
CA PHE A 102 -3.45 -6.23 -11.14
C PHE A 102 -4.69 -5.93 -10.27
N ALA A 103 -5.21 -4.71 -10.40
CA ALA A 103 -6.38 -4.23 -9.66
C ALA A 103 -7.63 -5.08 -9.96
N ARG A 104 -8.51 -5.17 -8.96
CA ARG A 104 -9.84 -5.81 -9.05
C ARG A 104 -11.00 -4.95 -8.56
N SER A 105 -10.68 -3.77 -8.06
CA SER A 105 -11.61 -2.74 -7.64
C SER A 105 -11.07 -1.40 -8.13
N LEU A 106 -11.98 -0.45 -8.32
CA LEU A 106 -11.62 0.96 -8.53
C LEU A 106 -11.48 1.66 -7.19
N ASN A 107 -10.43 2.47 -7.06
CA ASN A 107 -10.22 3.38 -5.94
C ASN A 107 -10.21 4.82 -6.47
N SER A 108 -10.92 5.74 -5.81
CA SER A 108 -10.96 7.14 -6.23
C SER A 108 -9.56 7.74 -6.22
N GLY A 109 -9.19 8.51 -7.25
CA GLY A 109 -7.84 9.09 -7.41
C GLY A 109 -6.74 8.10 -7.79
N TRP A 110 -7.09 6.84 -8.08
CA TRP A 110 -6.14 5.83 -8.54
C TRP A 110 -6.43 5.42 -9.98
N THR A 111 -5.37 5.29 -10.76
CA THR A 111 -5.40 4.55 -12.02
C THR A 111 -5.32 3.05 -11.70
N SER A 112 -6.36 2.29 -12.04
CA SER A 112 -6.40 0.83 -11.83
C SER A 112 -6.16 0.09 -13.14
N TYR A 113 -5.16 -0.80 -13.17
CA TYR A 113 -4.80 -1.58 -14.35
C TYR A 113 -4.77 -3.07 -14.04
N GLY A 114 -5.43 -3.89 -14.84
CA GLY A 114 -5.49 -5.34 -14.65
C GLY A 114 -6.47 -6.03 -15.59
N LYS A 115 -6.52 -7.36 -15.53
CA LYS A 115 -7.44 -8.16 -16.37
C LYS A 115 -8.90 -8.06 -15.92
N GLU A 116 -9.14 -7.88 -14.62
CA GLU A 116 -10.47 -7.96 -14.01
C GLU A 116 -10.76 -6.75 -13.10
N VAL A 117 -10.45 -5.53 -13.55
CA VAL A 117 -10.49 -4.30 -12.73
C VAL A 117 -11.85 -4.02 -12.06
N LEU A 118 -12.96 -4.42 -12.70
CA LEU A 118 -14.32 -4.18 -12.20
C LEU A 118 -14.91 -5.36 -11.42
N LYS A 119 -14.15 -6.43 -11.17
CA LYS A 119 -14.65 -7.67 -10.56
C LYS A 119 -15.30 -7.47 -9.20
N LEU A 120 -14.83 -6.49 -8.44
CA LEU A 120 -15.31 -6.18 -7.10
C LEU A 120 -16.15 -4.90 -7.04
N GLN A 121 -16.64 -4.41 -8.19
CA GLN A 121 -17.52 -3.23 -8.26
C GLN A 121 -19.01 -3.58 -8.41
N HIS A 122 -19.40 -4.82 -8.10
CA HIS A 122 -20.80 -5.21 -8.16
C HIS A 122 -21.57 -4.73 -6.91
N THR A 123 -22.76 -4.17 -7.12
CA THR A 123 -23.59 -3.58 -6.03
C THR A 123 -23.93 -4.57 -4.92
N CYS A 124 -24.04 -5.87 -5.23
CA CYS A 124 -24.30 -6.91 -4.21
C CYS A 124 -23.23 -6.96 -3.10
N LEU A 125 -22.00 -6.50 -3.37
CA LEU A 125 -20.92 -6.50 -2.38
C LEU A 125 -21.05 -5.37 -1.35
N PHE A 126 -21.91 -4.39 -1.62
CA PHE A 126 -22.13 -3.22 -0.76
C PHE A 126 -23.51 -3.24 -0.08
N ASN A 127 -24.43 -4.05 -0.59
CA ASN A 127 -25.77 -4.19 -0.04
C ASN A 127 -25.81 -5.27 1.04
N LYS A 128 -26.13 -4.87 2.28
CA LYS A 128 -26.31 -5.78 3.41
C LYS A 128 -27.44 -6.81 3.22
N SER A 129 -28.36 -6.56 2.29
CA SER A 129 -29.56 -7.34 2.03
C SER A 129 -29.45 -8.24 0.78
N SER A 130 -28.28 -8.34 0.15
CA SER A 130 -28.12 -9.03 -1.15
C SER A 130 -27.24 -10.29 -1.11
N CYS A 131 -26.91 -10.82 0.06
CA CYS A 131 -26.23 -12.12 0.24
C CYS A 131 -26.77 -12.85 1.48
#